data_AF-A0A8T3VWI3-F1
#
_entry.id   AF-A0A8T3VWI3-F1
#
_cell.length_a   1.000
_cell.length_b   1.000
_cell.length_c   1.000
_cell.angle_alpha   90.00
_cell.angle_beta   90.00
_cell.angle_gamma   90.00
#
_symmetry.space_group_name_H-M   'P 1'
#
loop_
_entity.id
_entity.type
_entity.pdbx_description
1 polymer ?
#
loop_
_entity_poly.entity_id
_entity_poly.type
_entity_poly.pdbx_seq_one_letter_code
_entity_poly.pdbx_strand_id
1 'polypeptide(L)'
;MGFFSEPKHAGTAYVIVAILQILGALISIILAAMDAEIALVPVVISGIGAIIAGVIMFGYGNKVRTGVISDKVEILAQFVRIVGIVMIITAVFDCIAKVVLGAELGAELYSAIITIILGLIVIFCAGKINDGKKTGGDKVIWILLLLIFIIEILFAILLIITIVGIILGICNLVLYGCMFALLIDNDVKNAMNM
;
A
#
# COMPACT_ATOMS: atom_id res chain seq x y z
N MET A 1 -9.98 -23.27 9.86
CA MET A 1 -9.49 -21.90 9.61
C MET A 1 -9.65 -21.62 8.13
N GLY A 2 -10.23 -20.48 7.76
CA GLY A 2 -10.43 -20.12 6.36
C GLY A 2 -9.14 -19.58 5.73
N PHE A 3 -9.01 -19.70 4.41
CA PHE A 3 -7.83 -19.22 3.68
C PHE A 3 -7.49 -17.75 3.97
N PHE A 4 -8.51 -16.88 4.06
CA PHE A 4 -8.34 -15.44 4.35
C PHE A 4 -8.13 -15.11 5.84
N SER A 5 -8.33 -16.07 6.75
CA SER A 5 -8.09 -15.85 8.18
C SER A 5 -6.65 -16.08 8.62
N GLU A 6 -5.78 -16.56 7.72
CA GLU A 6 -4.38 -16.87 8.00
C GLU A 6 -3.48 -15.67 7.60
N PRO A 7 -2.91 -14.91 8.57
CA PRO A 7 -2.12 -13.72 8.25
C PRO A 7 -0.90 -13.99 7.38
N LYS A 8 -0.34 -15.21 7.44
CA LYS A 8 0.81 -15.58 6.60
C LYS A 8 0.49 -15.54 5.11
N HIS A 9 -0.76 -15.79 4.73
CA HIS A 9 -1.19 -15.69 3.33
C HIS A 9 -1.14 -14.24 2.86
N ALA A 10 -1.61 -13.31 3.70
CA ALA A 10 -1.50 -11.87 3.46
C ALA A 10 -0.03 -11.43 3.35
N GLY A 11 0.81 -11.85 4.28
CA GLY A 11 2.25 -11.54 4.26
C GLY A 11 2.94 -12.05 3.00
N THR A 12 2.61 -13.27 2.56
CA THR A 12 3.15 -13.85 1.33
C THR A 12 2.69 -13.09 0.08
N ALA A 13 1.39 -12.78 -0.01
CA ALA A 13 0.85 -11.97 -1.09
C ALA A 13 1.51 -10.60 -1.15
N TYR A 14 1.70 -9.94 0.01
CA TYR A 14 2.34 -8.63 0.09
C TYR A 14 3.80 -8.64 -0.35
N VAL A 15 4.54 -9.71 0.00
CA VAL A 15 5.92 -9.92 -0.49
C VAL A 15 5.95 -10.05 -2.00
N ILE A 16 5.01 -10.78 -2.61
CA ILE A 16 4.93 -10.92 -4.06
C ILE A 16 4.61 -9.57 -4.71
N VAL A 17 3.62 -8.83 -4.21
CA VAL A 17 3.28 -7.48 -4.68
C VAL A 17 4.50 -6.56 -4.63
N ALA A 18 5.24 -6.57 -3.53
CA ALA A 18 6.44 -5.78 -3.35
C ALA A 18 7.54 -6.12 -4.37
N ILE A 19 7.77 -7.41 -4.62
CA ILE A 19 8.72 -7.86 -5.65
C ILE A 19 8.28 -7.38 -7.03
N LEU A 20 7.01 -7.54 -7.38
CA LEU A 20 6.47 -7.10 -8.67
C LEU A 20 6.61 -5.59 -8.85
N GLN A 21 6.41 -4.80 -7.79
CA GLN A 21 6.62 -3.35 -7.83
C GLN A 21 8.09 -2.98 -8.08
N ILE A 22 9.03 -3.66 -7.40
CA ILE A 22 10.47 -3.44 -7.62
C ILE A 22 10.85 -3.80 -9.06
N LEU A 23 10.40 -4.96 -9.55
CA LEU A 23 10.68 -5.39 -10.93
C LEU A 23 10.07 -4.44 -11.95
N GLY A 24 8.84 -3.97 -11.72
CA GLY A 24 8.18 -2.98 -12.56
C GLY A 24 8.99 -1.70 -12.66
N ALA A 25 9.49 -1.17 -11.54
CA ALA A 25 10.33 0.02 -11.51
C ALA A 25 11.66 -0.18 -12.27
N LEU A 26 12.31 -1.34 -12.09
CA LEU A 26 13.55 -1.66 -12.82
C LEU A 26 13.31 -1.77 -14.34
N ILE A 27 12.23 -2.41 -14.75
CA ILE A 27 11.85 -2.52 -16.17
C ILE A 27 11.59 -1.12 -16.74
N SER A 28 10.85 -0.26 -16.04
CA SER A 28 10.60 1.12 -16.49
C SER A 28 11.90 1.91 -16.68
N ILE A 29 12.88 1.78 -15.77
CA ILE A 29 14.19 2.42 -15.89
C ILE A 29 14.95 1.89 -17.11
N ILE A 30 14.97 0.58 -17.32
CA ILE A 30 15.66 -0.03 -18.46
C ILE A 30 15.04 0.44 -19.78
N LEU A 31 13.71 0.44 -19.87
CA LEU A 31 13.01 0.91 -21.07
C LEU A 31 13.32 2.38 -21.37
N ALA A 32 13.34 3.24 -20.35
CA ALA A 32 13.71 4.64 -20.50
C ALA A 32 15.18 4.85 -20.90
N ALA A 33 16.07 3.91 -20.57
CA ALA A 33 17.46 3.97 -20.99
C ALA A 33 17.67 3.49 -22.43
N MET A 34 16.76 2.64 -22.94
CA MET A 34 16.82 2.09 -24.29
C MET A 34 16.12 2.99 -25.32
N ASP A 35 15.22 3.86 -24.88
CA ASP A 35 14.41 4.73 -25.73
C ASP A 35 14.83 6.20 -25.55
N ALA A 36 15.42 6.77 -26.60
CA ALA A 36 15.89 8.16 -26.60
C ALA A 36 14.75 9.19 -26.54
N GLU A 37 13.50 8.78 -26.80
CA GLU A 37 12.32 9.65 -26.69
C GLU A 37 11.84 9.79 -25.24
N ILE A 38 12.31 8.92 -24.33
CA ILE A 38 11.92 8.94 -22.92
C ILE A 38 12.95 9.73 -22.10
N ALA A 39 12.48 10.69 -21.31
CA ALA A 39 13.32 11.41 -20.37
C ALA A 39 13.81 10.48 -19.25
N LEU A 40 15.05 10.01 -19.36
CA LEU A 40 15.64 9.03 -18.45
C LEU A 40 15.67 9.50 -16.98
N VAL A 41 16.14 10.72 -16.73
CA VAL A 41 16.37 11.21 -15.35
C VAL A 41 15.08 11.20 -14.50
N PRO A 42 13.94 11.74 -14.97
CA PRO A 42 12.66 11.65 -14.26
C PRO A 42 12.20 10.22 -13.99
N VAL A 43 12.33 9.32 -14.97
CA VAL A 43 11.93 7.91 -14.80
C VAL A 43 12.79 7.22 -13.75
N VAL A 44 14.09 7.52 -13.71
CA VAL A 44 15.00 7.02 -12.68
C VAL A 44 14.57 7.52 -11.29
N ILE A 45 14.21 8.79 -11.15
CA ILE A 45 13.77 9.36 -9.88
C ILE A 45 12.49 8.67 -9.39
N SER A 46 11.43 8.61 -10.21
CA SER A 46 10.19 7.90 -9.84
C SER A 46 10.44 6.41 -9.57
N GLY A 47 11.31 5.77 -10.36
CA GLY A 47 11.70 4.38 -10.17
C GLY A 47 12.39 4.12 -8.84
N ILE A 48 13.28 5.01 -8.38
CA ILE A 48 13.89 4.92 -7.05
C ILE A 48 12.81 5.00 -5.95
N GLY A 49 11.85 5.92 -6.08
CA GLY A 49 10.72 6.02 -5.14
C GLY A 49 9.93 4.72 -5.05
N ALA A 50 9.59 4.13 -6.20
CA ALA A 50 8.89 2.85 -6.27
C ALA A 50 9.71 1.68 -5.70
N ILE A 51 11.03 1.66 -5.88
CA ILE A 51 11.92 0.65 -5.29
C ILE A 51 11.94 0.79 -3.77
N ILE A 52 12.09 2.00 -3.23
CA ILE A 52 12.09 2.23 -1.78
C ILE A 52 10.75 1.79 -1.18
N ALA A 53 9.62 2.19 -1.80
CA ALA A 53 8.29 1.74 -1.40
C ALA A 53 8.18 0.21 -1.40
N GLY A 54 8.62 -0.43 -2.48
CA GLY A 54 8.64 -1.89 -2.61
C GLY A 54 9.50 -2.56 -1.52
N VAL A 55 10.66 -2.02 -1.19
CA VAL A 55 11.51 -2.55 -0.10
C VAL A 55 10.82 -2.46 1.26
N ILE A 56 10.16 -1.35 1.55
CA ILE A 56 9.39 -1.17 2.79
C ILE A 56 8.24 -2.17 2.87
N MET A 57 7.49 -2.33 1.77
CA MET A 57 6.40 -3.31 1.66
C MET A 57 6.91 -4.73 1.83
N PHE A 58 8.02 -5.09 1.19
CA PHE A 58 8.67 -6.39 1.31
C PHE A 58 9.06 -6.67 2.76
N GLY A 59 9.67 -5.70 3.43
CA GLY A 59 10.08 -5.82 4.83
C GLY A 59 8.90 -6.13 5.76
N TYR A 60 7.79 -5.42 5.60
CA TYR A 60 6.57 -5.67 6.36
C TYR A 60 5.95 -7.04 6.01
N GLY A 61 5.73 -7.34 4.73
CA GLY A 61 5.16 -8.62 4.30
C GLY A 61 5.98 -9.82 4.79
N ASN A 62 7.31 -9.67 4.80
CA ASN A 62 8.21 -10.69 5.31
C ASN A 62 8.04 -10.92 6.82
N LYS A 63 7.89 -9.85 7.62
CA LYS A 63 7.64 -9.98 9.06
C LYS A 63 6.32 -10.69 9.36
N VAL A 64 5.27 -10.41 8.58
CA VAL A 64 3.97 -11.09 8.72
C VAL A 64 4.07 -12.56 8.30
N ARG A 65 4.66 -12.88 7.14
CA ARG A 65 4.73 -14.29 6.66
C ARG A 65 5.58 -15.18 7.56
N THR A 66 6.62 -14.62 8.18
CA THR A 66 7.53 -15.36 9.08
C THR A 66 7.02 -15.43 10.51
N GLY A 67 5.93 -14.72 10.84
CA GLY A 67 5.34 -14.69 12.18
C GLY A 67 6.10 -13.83 13.18
N VAL A 68 7.01 -12.97 12.74
CA VAL A 68 7.64 -11.94 13.59
C VAL A 68 6.58 -10.97 14.13
N ILE A 69 5.56 -10.70 13.32
CA ILE A 69 4.33 -10.02 13.75
C ILE A 69 3.20 -11.02 13.57
N SER A 70 2.51 -11.33 14.67
CA SER A 70 1.40 -12.29 14.69
C SER A 70 0.11 -11.72 15.29
N ASP A 71 0.19 -10.61 16.03
CA ASP A 71 -0.99 -9.97 16.60
C ASP A 71 -1.84 -9.31 15.50
N LYS A 72 -3.14 -9.62 15.46
CA LYS A 72 -4.05 -9.19 14.39
C LYS A 72 -4.19 -7.67 14.31
N VAL A 73 -4.27 -7.00 15.46
CA VAL A 73 -4.41 -5.54 15.55
C VAL A 73 -3.11 -4.89 15.10
N GLU A 74 -1.97 -5.43 15.52
CA GLU A 74 -0.66 -4.95 15.09
C GLU A 74 -0.45 -5.14 13.58
N ILE A 75 -0.83 -6.30 13.02
CA ILE A 75 -0.76 -6.57 11.57
C ILE A 75 -1.56 -5.50 10.83
N LEU A 76 -2.81 -5.25 11.22
CA LEU A 76 -3.67 -4.26 10.57
C LEU A 76 -3.11 -2.83 10.71
N ALA A 77 -2.71 -2.44 11.92
CA ALA A 77 -2.14 -1.11 12.17
C ALA A 77 -0.87 -0.88 11.35
N GLN A 78 0.04 -1.84 11.33
CA GLN A 78 1.26 -1.74 10.54
C GLN A 78 0.97 -1.74 9.04
N PHE A 79 0.00 -2.52 8.56
CA PHE A 79 -0.43 -2.48 7.16
C PHE A 79 -0.86 -1.07 6.75
N VAL A 80 -1.79 -0.48 7.50
CA VAL A 80 -2.30 0.88 7.25
C VAL A 80 -1.16 1.90 7.31
N ARG A 81 -0.23 1.76 8.27
CA ARG A 81 0.95 2.63 8.37
C ARG A 81 1.83 2.55 7.12
N ILE A 82 2.10 1.33 6.64
CA ILE A 82 2.94 1.12 5.46
C ILE A 82 2.29 1.70 4.21
N VAL A 83 0.96 1.55 4.05
CA VAL A 83 0.22 2.20 2.95
C VAL A 83 0.44 3.71 2.98
N GLY A 84 0.28 4.36 4.14
CA GLY A 84 0.50 5.81 4.26
C GLY A 84 1.95 6.23 3.98
N ILE A 85 2.94 5.44 4.41
CA ILE A 85 4.36 5.69 4.11
C ILE A 85 4.63 5.58 2.61
N VAL A 86 4.11 4.53 1.96
CA VAL A 86 4.26 4.31 0.52
C VAL A 86 3.64 5.47 -0.27
N MET A 87 2.45 5.94 0.13
CA MET A 87 1.82 7.11 -0.50
C MET A 87 2.73 8.35 -0.45
N ILE A 88 3.32 8.63 0.71
CA ILE A 88 4.22 9.79 0.88
C ILE A 88 5.46 9.64 0.00
N ILE A 89 6.10 8.47 0.02
CA ILE A 89 7.33 8.22 -0.76
C ILE A 89 7.03 8.39 -2.25
N THR A 90 6.02 7.70 -2.77
CA THR A 90 5.65 7.79 -4.19
C THR A 90 5.34 9.24 -4.59
N ALA A 91 4.53 9.96 -3.79
CA ALA A 91 4.18 11.35 -4.08
C ALA A 91 5.39 12.29 -4.10
N VAL A 92 6.35 12.12 -3.16
CA VAL A 92 7.57 12.93 -3.11
C VAL A 92 8.44 12.68 -4.34
N PHE A 93 8.71 11.41 -4.67
CA PHE A 93 9.58 11.09 -5.80
C PHE A 93 8.96 11.46 -7.15
N ASP A 94 7.65 11.24 -7.32
CA ASP A 94 6.94 11.66 -8.54
C ASP A 94 6.91 13.18 -8.68
N CYS A 95 6.77 13.91 -7.58
CA CYS A 95 6.86 15.37 -7.60
C CYS A 95 8.25 15.83 -8.05
N ILE A 96 9.32 15.26 -7.48
CA ILE A 96 10.70 15.61 -7.86
C ILE A 96 10.96 15.29 -9.33
N ALA A 97 10.53 14.11 -9.81
CA ALA A 97 10.68 13.71 -11.21
C ALA A 97 10.05 14.72 -12.17
N LYS A 98 8.85 15.21 -11.84
CA LYS A 98 8.12 16.21 -12.65
C LYS A 98 8.78 17.60 -12.61
N VAL A 99 9.31 18.02 -11.47
CA VAL A 99 10.07 19.28 -11.38
C VAL A 99 11.31 19.25 -12.27
N VAL A 100 12.00 18.11 -12.32
CA VAL A 100 13.18 17.92 -13.18
C VAL A 100 12.83 17.94 -14.67
N LEU A 101 11.58 17.58 -15.04
CA LEU A 101 11.07 17.76 -16.41
C LEU A 101 10.78 19.21 -16.80
N GLY A 102 10.92 20.17 -15.88
CA GLY A 102 10.53 21.54 -16.11
C GLY A 102 9.01 21.73 -16.19
N ALA A 103 8.23 20.77 -15.65
CA ALA A 103 6.78 20.92 -15.56
C ALA A 103 6.43 22.14 -14.72
N GLU A 104 5.45 22.92 -15.16
CA GLU A 104 4.92 24.01 -14.34
C GLU A 104 4.40 23.43 -13.01
N LEU A 105 4.88 23.98 -11.90
CA LEU A 105 4.57 23.59 -10.51
C LEU A 105 3.09 23.79 -10.12
N GLY A 106 2.17 23.92 -11.07
CA GLY A 106 0.75 24.09 -10.84
C GLY A 106 0.07 22.82 -10.30
N ALA A 107 -0.89 22.27 -11.06
CA ALA A 107 -1.76 21.17 -10.64
C ALA A 107 -1.02 19.95 -10.04
N GLU A 108 0.17 19.64 -10.55
CA GLU A 108 0.96 18.48 -10.14
C GLU A 108 1.56 18.61 -8.73
N LEU A 109 2.03 19.80 -8.36
CA LEU A 109 2.52 20.07 -7.01
C LEU A 109 1.37 19.97 -6.00
N TYR A 110 0.20 20.51 -6.34
CA TYR A 110 -0.99 20.39 -5.50
C TYR A 110 -1.39 18.92 -5.30
N SER A 111 -1.36 18.11 -6.36
CA SER A 111 -1.65 16.67 -6.27
C SER A 111 -0.67 15.95 -5.33
N ALA A 112 0.63 16.25 -5.44
CA ALA A 112 1.64 15.69 -4.56
C ALA A 112 1.41 16.09 -3.09
N ILE A 113 1.15 17.37 -2.83
CA ILE A 113 0.86 17.88 -1.47
C ILE A 113 -0.37 17.20 -0.89
N ILE A 114 -1.46 17.10 -1.65
CA ILE A 114 -2.69 16.42 -1.21
C ILE A 114 -2.39 14.96 -0.87
N THR A 115 -1.66 14.26 -1.73
CA THR A 115 -1.30 12.85 -1.52
C THR A 115 -0.43 12.66 -0.27
N ILE A 116 0.50 13.57 -0.01
CA ILE A 116 1.32 13.57 1.22
C ILE A 116 0.44 13.77 2.45
N ILE A 117 -0.49 14.74 2.43
CA ILE A 117 -1.42 14.99 3.53
C ILE A 117 -2.29 13.76 3.78
N LEU A 118 -2.82 13.13 2.73
CA LEU A 118 -3.60 11.89 2.85
C LEU A 118 -2.74 10.76 3.45
N GLY A 119 -1.49 10.60 3.02
CA GLY A 119 -0.56 9.63 3.60
C GLY A 119 -0.31 9.86 5.09
N LEU A 120 -0.17 11.12 5.52
CA LEU A 120 -0.05 11.48 6.94
C LEU A 120 -1.32 11.16 7.73
N ILE A 121 -2.50 11.42 7.16
CA ILE A 121 -3.79 11.05 7.77
C ILE A 121 -3.89 9.52 7.92
N VAL A 122 -3.47 8.76 6.91
CA VAL A 122 -3.46 7.29 6.95
C VAL A 122 -2.50 6.78 8.05
N ILE A 123 -1.31 7.35 8.17
CA ILE A 123 -0.36 7.02 9.26
C ILE A 123 -0.95 7.37 10.63
N PHE A 124 -1.66 8.48 10.75
CA PHE A 124 -2.36 8.84 11.98
C PHE A 124 -3.44 7.81 12.33
N CYS A 125 -4.27 7.41 11.37
CA CYS A 125 -5.26 6.34 11.55
C CYS A 125 -4.60 5.05 12.02
N ALA A 126 -3.46 4.67 11.45
CA ALA A 126 -2.69 3.50 11.89
C ALA A 126 -2.27 3.59 13.36
N GLY A 127 -1.86 4.78 13.83
CA GLY A 127 -1.55 5.01 15.25
C GLY A 127 -2.78 4.88 16.15
N LYS A 128 -3.96 5.29 15.69
CA LYS A 128 -5.21 5.13 16.44
C LYS A 128 -5.66 3.67 16.56
N ILE A 129 -5.40 2.83 15.55
CA ILE A 129 -5.77 1.40 15.58
C ILE A 129 -5.07 0.66 16.75
N ASN A 130 -3.85 1.05 17.11
CA ASN A 130 -3.04 0.34 18.10
C ASN A 130 -2.69 1.16 19.35
N ASP A 131 -3.38 2.27 19.63
CA ASP A 131 -3.10 3.10 20.82
C ASP A 131 -3.72 2.56 22.12
N GLY A 132 -4.51 1.48 22.03
CA GLY A 132 -5.19 0.83 23.16
C GLY A 132 -6.36 1.63 23.73
N LYS A 133 -6.72 2.77 23.14
CA LYS A 133 -7.84 3.62 23.57
C LYS A 133 -9.08 3.28 22.77
N LYS A 134 -10.24 3.26 23.44
CA LYS A 134 -11.54 3.06 22.80
C LYS A 134 -12.32 4.36 22.73
N THR A 135 -12.29 5.01 21.58
CA THR A 135 -12.94 6.29 21.33
C THR A 135 -14.00 6.17 20.23
N GLY A 136 -14.80 7.22 20.03
CA GLY A 136 -15.72 7.30 18.89
C GLY A 136 -14.99 7.38 17.54
N GLY A 137 -13.77 7.93 17.51
CA GLY A 137 -12.96 8.01 16.30
C GLY A 137 -12.54 6.64 15.76
N ASP A 138 -12.32 5.66 16.64
CA ASP A 138 -11.88 4.31 16.25
C ASP A 138 -12.98 3.58 15.46
N LYS A 139 -14.26 3.80 15.82
CA LYS A 139 -15.41 3.31 15.05
C LYS A 139 -15.43 3.89 13.63
N VAL A 140 -15.16 5.18 13.50
CA VAL A 140 -15.12 5.86 12.19
C VAL A 140 -13.98 5.29 11.34
N ILE A 141 -12.79 5.10 11.92
CA ILE A 141 -11.65 4.49 11.23
C ILE A 141 -12.00 3.06 10.79
N TRP A 142 -12.64 2.27 11.64
CA TRP A 142 -13.06 0.91 11.30
C TRP A 142 -14.01 0.89 10.09
N ILE A 143 -15.03 1.76 10.08
CA ILE A 143 -16.00 1.87 8.97
C ILE A 143 -15.29 2.29 7.68
N LEU A 144 -14.38 3.26 7.76
CA LEU A 144 -13.61 3.72 6.59
C LEU A 144 -12.72 2.60 6.03
N LEU A 145 -12.01 1.87 6.88
CA LEU A 145 -11.19 0.72 6.46
C LEU A 145 -12.05 -0.36 5.81
N LEU A 146 -13.24 -0.63 6.37
CA LEU A 146 -14.17 -1.61 5.80
C LEU A 146 -14.54 -1.24 4.36
N LEU A 147 -14.94 0.01 4.14
CA LEU A 147 -15.30 0.51 2.81
C LEU A 147 -14.10 0.46 1.85
N ILE A 148 -12.93 0.90 2.30
CA ILE A 148 -11.70 0.88 1.49
C ILE A 148 -11.35 -0.55 1.09
N PHE A 149 -11.36 -1.51 2.02
CA PHE A 149 -11.04 -2.90 1.67
C PHE A 149 -12.04 -3.52 0.70
N ILE A 150 -13.33 -3.20 0.81
CA ILE A 150 -14.32 -3.64 -0.18
C ILE A 150 -13.98 -3.06 -1.57
N ILE A 151 -13.69 -1.76 -1.66
CA ILE A 151 -13.32 -1.10 -2.90
C ILE A 151 -12.05 -1.71 -3.51
N GLU A 152 -11.02 -1.94 -2.69
CA GLU A 152 -9.75 -2.54 -3.11
C GLU A 152 -9.93 -4.00 -3.59
N ILE A 153 -10.81 -4.77 -2.95
CA ILE A 153 -11.18 -6.12 -3.42
C ILE A 153 -11.84 -6.04 -4.81
N LEU A 154 -12.73 -5.07 -5.03
CA LEU A 154 -13.36 -4.87 -6.34
C LEU A 154 -12.32 -4.49 -7.40
N PHE A 155 -11.39 -3.58 -7.09
CA PHE A 155 -10.28 -3.25 -7.99
C PHE A 155 -9.37 -4.44 -8.28
N ALA A 156 -9.08 -5.27 -7.28
CA ALA A 156 -8.31 -6.49 -7.47
C ALA A 156 -9.02 -7.47 -8.44
N ILE A 157 -10.34 -7.63 -8.32
CA ILE A 157 -11.14 -8.44 -9.24
C ILE A 157 -11.10 -7.87 -10.66
N LEU A 158 -11.26 -6.55 -10.82
CA LEU A 158 -11.16 -5.90 -12.13
C LEU A 158 -9.78 -6.12 -12.76
N LEU A 159 -8.72 -6.04 -11.96
CA LEU A 159 -7.36 -6.26 -12.44
C LEU A 159 -7.11 -7.70 -12.91
N ILE A 160 -7.76 -8.70 -12.28
CA ILE A 160 -7.69 -10.11 -12.71
C ILE A 160 -8.28 -10.31 -14.11
N ILE A 161 -9.26 -9.50 -14.51
CA ILE A 161 -9.87 -9.59 -15.85
C ILE A 161 -8.88 -9.13 -16.93
N THR A 162 -7.83 -8.37 -16.56
CA THR A 162 -6.80 -7.91 -17.49
C THR A 162 -5.66 -8.92 -17.62
N ILE A 163 -5.27 -9.27 -18.85
CA ILE A 163 -4.19 -10.25 -19.12
C ILE A 163 -2.87 -9.84 -18.46
N VAL A 164 -2.54 -8.55 -18.48
CA VAL A 164 -1.28 -8.01 -17.94
C VAL A 164 -1.30 -7.92 -16.41
N GLY A 165 -2.48 -7.81 -15.80
CA GLY A 165 -2.66 -7.57 -14.37
C GLY A 165 -2.97 -8.81 -13.52
N ILE A 166 -3.17 -10.00 -14.13
CA ILE A 166 -3.66 -11.19 -13.42
C ILE A 166 -2.92 -11.50 -12.12
N ILE A 167 -1.58 -11.53 -12.14
CA ILE A 167 -0.79 -11.93 -10.97
C ILE A 167 -0.97 -10.90 -9.84
N LEU A 168 -0.88 -9.61 -10.19
CA LEU A 168 -1.05 -8.52 -9.24
C LEU A 168 -2.48 -8.50 -8.68
N GLY A 169 -3.49 -8.74 -9.52
CA GLY A 169 -4.89 -8.82 -9.13
C GLY A 169 -5.16 -9.97 -8.15
N ILE A 170 -4.62 -11.16 -8.40
CA ILE A 170 -4.73 -12.29 -7.46
C ILE A 170 -4.05 -11.95 -6.13
N CYS A 171 -2.84 -11.40 -6.15
CA CYS A 171 -2.12 -11.07 -4.92
C CYS A 171 -2.85 -9.98 -4.11
N ASN A 172 -3.37 -8.95 -4.77
CA ASN A 172 -4.16 -7.91 -4.12
C ASN A 172 -5.47 -8.48 -3.56
N LEU A 173 -6.13 -9.39 -4.27
CA LEU A 173 -7.34 -10.05 -3.77
C LEU A 173 -7.05 -10.85 -2.50
N VAL A 174 -5.94 -11.60 -2.47
CA VAL A 174 -5.50 -12.33 -1.27
C VAL A 174 -5.18 -11.37 -0.13
N LEU A 175 -4.39 -10.34 -0.40
CA LEU A 175 -3.98 -9.33 0.58
C LEU A 175 -5.18 -8.64 1.22
N TYR A 176 -6.03 -8.02 0.41
CA TYR A 176 -7.17 -7.25 0.90
C TYR A 176 -8.27 -8.13 1.44
N GLY A 177 -8.46 -9.34 0.90
CA GLY A 177 -9.36 -10.34 1.49
C GLY A 177 -8.92 -10.75 2.90
N CYS A 178 -7.61 -10.90 3.13
CA CYS A 178 -7.09 -11.18 4.47
C CYS A 178 -7.21 -9.97 5.41
N MET A 179 -6.89 -8.76 4.94
CA MET A 179 -7.06 -7.54 5.75
C MET A 179 -8.52 -7.29 6.12
N PHE A 180 -9.44 -7.57 5.19
CA PHE A 180 -10.88 -7.54 5.45
C PHE A 180 -11.29 -8.58 6.51
N ALA A 181 -10.83 -9.83 6.37
CA ALA A 181 -11.10 -10.88 7.34
C ALA A 181 -10.55 -10.55 8.74
N LEU A 182 -9.36 -9.93 8.82
CA LEU A 182 -8.81 -9.42 10.07
C LEU A 182 -9.66 -8.30 10.65
N LEU A 183 -10.11 -7.35 9.83
CA LEU A 183 -10.90 -6.20 10.29
C LEU A 183 -12.24 -6.62 10.93
N ILE A 184 -12.89 -7.65 10.40
CA ILE A 184 -14.17 -8.17 10.92
C ILE A 184 -14.00 -9.16 12.08
N ASP A 185 -12.78 -9.56 12.41
CA ASP A 185 -12.48 -10.45 13.52
C ASP A 185 -12.86 -9.80 14.86
N ASN A 186 -13.40 -10.60 15.79
CA ASN A 186 -13.88 -10.10 17.07
C ASN A 186 -12.78 -9.41 17.88
N ASP A 187 -11.53 -9.87 17.79
CA ASP A 187 -10.41 -9.26 18.53
C ASP A 187 -10.15 -7.84 18.04
N VAL A 188 -10.16 -7.65 16.71
CA VAL A 188 -9.93 -6.36 16.06
C VAL A 188 -11.13 -5.42 16.25
N LYS A 189 -12.35 -5.93 16.09
CA LYS A 189 -13.57 -5.16 16.37
C LYS A 189 -13.57 -4.64 17.82
N ASN A 190 -13.28 -5.51 18.78
CA ASN A 190 -13.21 -5.13 20.18
C ASN A 190 -12.13 -4.08 20.45
N ALA A 191 -10.96 -4.19 19.80
CA ALA A 191 -9.88 -3.22 19.90
C ALA A 191 -10.30 -1.84 19.33
N MET A 192 -11.07 -1.84 18.25
CA MET A 192 -11.55 -0.62 17.56
C MET A 192 -12.93 -0.13 18.03
N ASN A 193 -13.40 -0.62 19.19
CA ASN A 193 -14.67 -0.20 19.81
C ASN A 193 -15.92 -0.54 18.97
N MET A 194 -15.92 -1.66 18.23
CA MET A 194 -16.98 -2.13 17.32
C MET A 194 -17.61 -3.47 17.72
#